data_AF-F0YBR2-F1
#
_entry.id   AF-F0YBR2-F1
#
_cell.length_a   1.000
_cell.length_b   1.000
_cell.length_c   1.000
_cell.angle_alpha   90.00
_cell.angle_beta   90.00
_cell.angle_gamma   90.00
#
_symmetry.space_group_name_H-M   'P 1'
#
loop_
_entity.id
_entity.type
_entity.pdbx_description
1 polymer ?
#
loop_
_entity_poly.entity_id
_entity_poly.type
_entity_poly.pdbx_seq_one_letter_code
_entity_poly.pdbx_strand_id
1 'polypeptide(L)'
;MRAALLLATAAALAPTQRTRRRTAPLQSSVVDAANPRSVGLALELDDGTRKVHSVAENTQFVTGFFRGLGSSDAFAALSTSFYYVYEAMERQMDETTSPTLKALDYPALRRLPGLERDMEFYYGADWRTAKPRPSAATLAYVKQIEAVGAGPEPELLVGHLYSRYLGDLFGGQMMSGMAVKSLGDSVGDEAGGLSFYAFDAIPNTKAFITEWYETLNGLDLDDAQRAAIVDEANVVFRLNIAIFDELEGNPLKSFLSVALNSLKEKLFG
;
A
#
# COMPACT_ATOMS: atom_id res chain seq x y z
N MET A 1 83.81 4.05 21.35
CA MET A 1 83.74 5.00 20.23
C MET A 1 82.55 5.91 20.42
N ARG A 2 82.81 7.23 20.55
CA ARG A 2 81.91 8.40 20.36
C ARG A 2 80.65 8.48 21.26
N ALA A 3 80.61 9.40 22.25
CA ALA A 3 80.29 10.85 22.16
C ALA A 3 78.78 11.08 21.91
N ALA A 4 78.01 12.00 22.50
CA ALA A 4 78.18 13.20 23.33
C ALA A 4 76.77 13.49 23.92
N LEU A 5 76.61 13.88 25.19
CA LEU A 5 76.48 15.25 25.74
C LEU A 5 75.09 15.91 25.60
N LEU A 6 74.69 16.57 26.72
CA LEU A 6 73.65 17.59 26.98
C LEU A 6 72.42 17.12 27.77
N LEU A 7 72.40 17.23 29.12
CA LEU A 7 72.13 18.43 29.96
C LEU A 7 70.81 19.15 29.63
N ALA A 8 69.80 18.97 30.47
CA ALA A 8 69.00 20.06 31.05
C ALA A 8 68.10 19.56 32.19
N THR A 9 68.37 20.12 33.36
CA THR A 9 67.58 20.18 34.59
C THR A 9 66.15 20.71 34.40
N ALA A 10 65.17 20.18 35.15
CA ALA A 10 64.55 20.88 36.29
C ALA A 10 63.09 20.45 36.58
N ALA A 11 62.79 20.48 37.88
CA ALA A 11 61.51 20.75 38.51
C ALA A 11 60.44 19.63 38.59
N ALA A 12 60.35 19.08 39.79
CA ALA A 12 59.21 18.34 40.30
C ALA A 12 57.94 19.22 40.39
N LEU A 13 56.79 18.64 40.02
CA LEU A 13 55.47 19.12 40.39
C LEU A 13 54.62 17.92 40.84
N ALA A 14 53.98 18.09 42.01
CA ALA A 14 53.21 17.10 42.76
C ALA A 14 51.96 16.59 42.01
N PRO A 15 51.45 15.39 42.33
CA PRO A 15 50.27 14.83 41.66
C PRO A 15 49.00 15.58 42.06
N THR A 16 48.33 16.15 41.06
CA THR A 16 47.02 16.80 41.17
C THR A 16 45.94 15.73 41.36
N GLN A 17 45.20 15.78 42.47
CA GLN A 17 44.03 14.92 42.70
C GLN A 17 42.96 15.24 41.67
N ARG A 18 42.71 14.27 40.77
CA ARG A 18 41.68 14.34 39.74
C ARG A 18 40.32 14.02 40.37
N THR A 19 39.57 15.06 40.72
CA THR A 19 38.16 14.95 41.12
C THR A 19 37.36 14.27 40.00
N ARG A 20 36.83 13.06 40.26
CA ARG A 20 35.85 12.41 39.39
C ARG A 20 34.57 13.24 39.38
N ARG A 21 34.37 14.05 38.34
CA ARG A 21 33.05 14.58 37.98
C ARG A 21 32.16 13.39 37.63
N ARG A 22 31.17 13.11 38.48
CA ARG A 22 30.05 12.22 38.19
C ARG A 22 29.22 12.91 37.10
N THR A 23 29.40 12.52 35.84
CA THR A 23 28.47 12.88 34.78
C THR A 23 27.15 12.18 35.08
N ALA A 24 26.13 12.96 35.43
CA ALA A 24 24.75 12.47 35.39
C ALA A 24 24.47 12.00 33.96
N PRO A 25 23.78 10.86 33.76
CA PRO A 25 23.39 10.47 32.42
C PRO A 25 22.44 11.54 31.90
N LEU A 26 22.79 12.13 30.75
CA LEU A 26 21.86 12.86 29.91
C LEU A 26 20.72 11.87 29.62
N GLN A 27 19.56 12.10 30.24
CA GLN A 27 18.32 11.48 29.80
C GLN A 27 18.09 11.97 28.38
N SER A 28 18.42 11.14 27.38
CA SER A 28 17.93 11.31 26.03
C SER A 28 16.43 11.04 26.08
N SER A 29 15.63 12.08 26.30
CA SER A 29 14.20 12.03 26.01
C SER A 29 14.01 12.10 24.49
N VAL A 30 14.47 11.07 23.78
CA VAL A 30 13.80 10.69 22.55
C VAL A 30 12.58 9.95 23.04
N VAL A 31 11.47 10.67 23.17
CA VAL A 31 10.17 10.00 23.17
C VAL A 31 10.16 9.26 21.84
N ASP A 32 10.22 7.94 21.85
CA ASP A 32 9.96 7.15 20.64
C ASP A 32 8.65 7.68 20.07
N ALA A 33 8.71 8.40 18.95
CA ALA A 33 7.51 8.88 18.30
C ALA A 33 6.67 7.63 18.02
N ALA A 34 5.48 7.57 18.63
CA ALA A 34 4.59 6.42 18.50
C ALA A 34 4.40 6.14 17.01
N ASN A 35 4.47 4.86 16.60
CA ASN A 35 4.26 4.46 15.22
C ASN A 35 2.96 5.12 14.70
N PRO A 36 3.01 5.95 13.65
CA PRO A 36 1.82 6.67 13.17
C PRO A 36 0.64 5.75 12.82
N ARG A 37 0.91 4.48 12.46
CA ARG A 37 -0.15 3.47 12.23
C ARG A 37 -0.91 3.06 13.51
N SER A 38 -0.35 3.30 14.70
CA SER A 38 -0.91 2.88 15.98
C SER A 38 -1.70 3.96 16.73
N VAL A 39 -2.04 5.06 16.05
CA VAL A 39 -2.82 6.17 16.63
C VAL A 39 -3.80 6.72 15.60
N GLY A 40 -4.80 7.49 16.06
CA GLY A 40 -5.70 8.27 15.21
C GLY A 40 -6.48 7.45 14.17
N LEU A 41 -6.81 8.12 13.07
CA LEU A 41 -7.54 7.51 11.94
C LEU A 41 -6.79 6.32 11.34
N ALA A 42 -5.45 6.32 11.39
CA ALA A 42 -4.65 5.20 10.90
C ALA A 42 -4.92 3.91 11.69
N LEU A 43 -5.01 3.99 13.03
CA LEU A 43 -5.36 2.86 13.86
C LEU A 43 -6.83 2.46 13.68
N GLU A 44 -7.72 3.44 13.60
CA GLU A 44 -9.16 3.19 13.39
C GLU A 44 -9.42 2.44 12.07
N LEU A 45 -8.71 2.79 10.99
CA LEU A 45 -8.73 2.07 9.72
C LEU A 45 -8.12 0.67 9.84
N ASP A 46 -6.95 0.52 10.46
CA ASP A 46 -6.29 -0.79 10.65
C ASP A 46 -7.18 -1.77 11.40
N ASP A 47 -7.72 -1.34 12.56
CA ASP A 47 -8.57 -2.17 13.41
C ASP A 47 -9.94 -2.42 12.75
N GLY A 48 -10.54 -1.37 12.16
CA GLY A 48 -11.84 -1.42 11.52
C GLY A 48 -11.88 -2.30 10.26
N THR A 49 -10.73 -2.51 9.62
CA THR A 49 -10.58 -3.35 8.42
C THR A 49 -9.83 -4.66 8.69
N ARG A 50 -9.35 -4.90 9.92
CA ARG A 50 -8.57 -6.11 10.28
C ARG A 50 -9.24 -7.43 9.91
N LYS A 51 -10.58 -7.54 10.07
CA LYS A 51 -11.31 -8.77 9.74
C LYS A 51 -11.18 -9.14 8.27
N VAL A 52 -11.22 -8.15 7.38
CA VAL A 52 -11.09 -8.35 5.92
C VAL A 52 -9.62 -8.47 5.49
N HIS A 53 -8.68 -7.79 6.17
CA HIS A 53 -7.24 -7.95 5.93
C HIS A 53 -6.71 -9.37 6.22
N SER A 54 -7.19 -10.01 7.29
CA SER A 54 -6.70 -11.34 7.71
C SER A 54 -6.85 -12.44 6.64
N VAL A 55 -7.78 -12.26 5.70
CA VAL A 55 -8.00 -13.16 4.58
C VAL A 55 -7.01 -12.88 3.44
N ALA A 56 -6.71 -11.60 3.16
CA ALA A 56 -5.84 -11.16 2.08
C ALA A 56 -4.34 -11.36 2.37
N GLU A 57 -3.93 -11.33 3.65
CA GLU A 57 -2.53 -11.48 4.06
C GLU A 57 -2.02 -12.94 4.05
N ASN A 58 -2.90 -13.91 3.79
CA ASN A 58 -2.50 -15.31 3.72
C ASN A 58 -1.67 -15.56 2.44
N THR A 59 -0.35 -15.71 2.58
CA THR A 59 0.57 -15.90 1.45
C THR A 59 0.23 -17.12 0.57
N GLN A 60 -0.42 -18.15 1.13
CA GLN A 60 -0.89 -19.30 0.35
C GLN A 60 -2.12 -18.94 -0.49
N PHE A 61 -3.02 -18.10 0.03
CA PHE A 61 -4.12 -17.54 -0.73
C PHE A 61 -3.63 -16.67 -1.88
N VAL A 62 -2.68 -15.76 -1.64
CA VAL A 62 -2.11 -14.89 -2.69
C VAL A 62 -1.35 -15.71 -3.75
N THR A 63 -0.54 -16.69 -3.34
CA THR A 63 0.15 -17.57 -4.29
C THR A 63 -0.85 -18.42 -5.09
N GLY A 64 -1.91 -18.92 -4.45
CA GLY A 64 -3.01 -19.62 -5.10
C GLY A 64 -3.81 -18.72 -6.05
N PHE A 65 -3.95 -17.43 -5.71
CA PHE A 65 -4.61 -16.43 -6.53
C PHE A 65 -3.91 -16.27 -7.88
N PHE A 66 -2.60 -16.03 -7.89
CA PHE A 66 -1.84 -15.91 -9.13
C PHE A 66 -1.77 -17.20 -9.95
N ARG A 67 -1.69 -18.37 -9.29
CA ARG A 67 -1.81 -19.66 -9.98
C ARG A 67 -3.19 -19.85 -10.59
N GLY A 68 -4.24 -19.37 -9.91
CA GLY A 68 -5.61 -19.47 -10.37
C GLY A 68 -5.96 -18.50 -11.48
N LEU A 69 -5.34 -17.31 -11.54
CA LEU A 69 -5.43 -16.43 -12.72
C LEU A 69 -5.00 -17.19 -13.98
N GLY A 70 -3.99 -18.06 -13.89
CA GLY A 70 -3.77 -19.15 -14.84
C GLY A 70 -3.38 -18.75 -16.28
N SER A 71 -3.46 -17.48 -16.65
CA SER A 71 -3.10 -16.96 -17.97
C SER A 71 -2.75 -15.46 -17.93
N SER A 72 -2.04 -15.01 -18.97
CA SER A 72 -1.79 -13.58 -19.22
C SER A 72 -3.11 -12.81 -19.44
N ASP A 73 -4.10 -13.42 -20.12
CA ASP A 73 -5.41 -12.81 -20.37
C ASP A 73 -6.19 -12.52 -19.08
N ALA A 74 -6.16 -13.44 -18.11
CA ALA A 74 -6.82 -13.22 -16.82
C ALA A 74 -6.15 -12.09 -16.03
N PHE A 75 -4.82 -11.98 -16.13
CA PHE A 75 -4.08 -10.89 -15.53
C PHE A 75 -4.34 -9.56 -16.26
N ALA A 76 -4.46 -9.55 -17.59
CA ALA A 76 -4.89 -8.40 -18.37
C ALA A 76 -6.30 -7.93 -17.97
N ALA A 77 -7.23 -8.85 -17.71
CA ALA A 77 -8.58 -8.55 -17.23
C ALA A 77 -8.56 -7.90 -15.83
N LEU A 78 -7.69 -8.36 -14.94
CA LEU A 78 -7.46 -7.72 -13.64
C LEU A 78 -6.89 -6.30 -13.80
N SER A 79 -5.85 -6.13 -14.61
CA SER A 79 -5.25 -4.82 -14.91
C SER A 79 -6.26 -3.86 -15.54
N THR A 80 -7.14 -4.36 -16.40
CA THR A 80 -8.25 -3.58 -17.00
C THR A 80 -9.23 -3.10 -15.94
N SER A 81 -9.57 -3.96 -14.97
CA SER A 81 -10.44 -3.60 -13.86
C SER A 81 -9.82 -2.51 -13.00
N PHE A 82 -8.52 -2.61 -12.70
CA PHE A 82 -7.79 -1.55 -12.00
C PHE A 82 -7.70 -0.27 -12.83
N TYR A 83 -7.44 -0.34 -14.14
CA TYR A 83 -7.44 0.85 -15.00
C TYR A 83 -8.71 1.70 -14.80
N TYR A 84 -9.89 1.08 -14.87
CA TYR A 84 -11.16 1.80 -14.68
C TYR A 84 -11.33 2.37 -13.26
N VAL A 85 -10.94 1.60 -12.24
CA VAL A 85 -11.02 2.03 -10.83
C VAL A 85 -10.12 3.25 -10.58
N TYR A 86 -8.87 3.20 -11.01
CA TYR A 86 -7.93 4.31 -10.81
C TYR A 86 -8.23 5.50 -11.71
N GLU A 87 -8.71 5.30 -12.94
CA GLU A 87 -9.20 6.38 -13.78
C GLU A 87 -10.32 7.16 -13.07
N ALA A 88 -11.29 6.46 -12.48
CA ALA A 88 -12.36 7.10 -11.72
C ALA A 88 -11.83 7.81 -10.46
N MET A 89 -10.98 7.14 -9.67
CA MET A 89 -10.46 7.67 -8.41
C MET A 89 -9.57 8.90 -8.64
N GLU A 90 -8.62 8.81 -9.56
CA GLU A 90 -7.68 9.89 -9.85
C GLU A 90 -8.36 11.09 -10.50
N ARG A 91 -9.39 10.88 -11.33
CA ARG A 91 -10.23 11.98 -11.83
C ARG A 91 -10.96 12.71 -10.69
N GLN A 92 -11.52 11.98 -9.72
CA GLN A 92 -12.15 12.63 -8.56
C GLN A 92 -11.12 13.42 -7.72
N MET A 93 -9.88 12.95 -7.62
CA MET A 93 -8.80 13.69 -6.98
C MET A 93 -8.38 14.94 -7.76
N ASP A 94 -8.43 14.91 -9.09
CA ASP A 94 -8.15 16.09 -9.93
C ASP A 94 -9.25 17.15 -9.83
N GLU A 95 -10.51 16.72 -9.68
CA GLU A 95 -11.69 17.59 -9.63
C GLU A 95 -11.97 18.14 -8.21
N THR A 96 -11.46 17.50 -7.16
CA THR A 96 -11.82 17.88 -5.78
C THR A 96 -11.29 19.24 -5.36
N THR A 97 -12.10 19.95 -4.57
CA THR A 97 -11.69 21.17 -3.86
C THR A 97 -11.43 20.93 -2.37
N SER A 98 -11.68 19.72 -1.86
CA SER A 98 -11.52 19.38 -0.44
C SER A 98 -10.05 19.48 -0.01
N PRO A 99 -9.70 20.33 0.98
CA PRO A 99 -8.34 20.40 1.52
C PRO A 99 -7.88 19.06 2.10
N THR A 100 -8.79 18.30 2.72
CA THR A 100 -8.55 16.97 3.29
C THR A 100 -8.03 16.01 2.23
N LEU A 101 -8.70 15.94 1.08
CA LEU A 101 -8.30 15.07 -0.01
C LEU A 101 -7.00 15.55 -0.67
N LYS A 102 -6.84 16.86 -0.87
CA LYS A 102 -5.60 17.43 -1.44
C LYS A 102 -4.37 17.17 -0.57
N ALA A 103 -4.52 17.09 0.75
CA ALA A 103 -3.43 16.74 1.65
C ALA A 103 -2.90 15.31 1.41
N LEU A 104 -3.74 14.41 0.91
CA LEU A 104 -3.38 13.02 0.60
C LEU A 104 -3.11 12.76 -0.89
N ASP A 105 -3.15 13.79 -1.74
CA ASP A 105 -2.90 13.65 -3.17
C ASP A 105 -1.41 13.74 -3.49
N TYR A 106 -0.71 12.62 -3.36
CA TYR A 106 0.70 12.52 -3.71
C TYR A 106 0.83 12.10 -5.18
N PRO A 107 1.48 12.91 -6.06
CA PRO A 107 1.73 12.52 -7.45
C PRO A 107 2.48 11.18 -7.58
N ALA A 108 3.36 10.88 -6.61
CA ALA A 108 4.10 9.62 -6.54
C ALA A 108 3.22 8.39 -6.27
N LEU A 109 1.96 8.58 -5.85
CA LEU A 109 0.96 7.53 -5.68
C LEU A 109 0.05 7.33 -6.90
N ARG A 110 0.06 8.23 -7.89
CA ARG A 110 -0.78 8.09 -9.08
C ARG A 110 -0.35 6.86 -9.88
N ARG A 111 -1.32 6.00 -10.21
CA ARG A 111 -1.14 4.70 -10.88
C ARG A 111 -1.64 4.71 -12.32
N LEU A 112 -2.50 5.65 -12.69
CA LEU A 112 -3.04 5.71 -14.05
C LEU A 112 -1.95 5.68 -15.13
N PRO A 113 -0.83 6.43 -15.03
CA PRO A 113 0.24 6.34 -16.05
C PRO A 113 0.90 4.95 -16.15
N GLY A 114 1.02 4.24 -15.02
CA GLY A 114 1.51 2.86 -15.01
C GLY A 114 0.49 1.91 -15.65
N LEU A 115 -0.77 2.03 -15.28
CA LEU A 115 -1.85 1.23 -15.86
C LEU A 115 -1.98 1.46 -17.36
N GLU A 116 -1.87 2.70 -17.86
CA GLU A 116 -1.91 2.97 -19.31
C GLU A 116 -0.79 2.23 -20.07
N ARG A 117 0.42 2.16 -19.52
CA ARG A 117 1.51 1.35 -20.09
C ARG A 117 1.19 -0.13 -20.07
N ASP A 118 0.60 -0.62 -18.98
CA ASP A 118 0.20 -2.03 -18.88
C ASP A 118 -0.93 -2.36 -19.87
N MET A 119 -1.88 -1.44 -20.07
CA MET A 119 -2.95 -1.60 -21.06
C MET A 119 -2.39 -1.64 -22.50
N GLU A 120 -1.39 -0.81 -22.81
CA GLU A 120 -0.69 -0.85 -24.10
C GLU A 120 0.07 -2.17 -24.29
N PHE A 121 0.70 -2.71 -23.23
CA PHE A 121 1.33 -4.03 -23.27
C PHE A 121 0.31 -5.14 -23.57
N TYR A 122 -0.84 -5.17 -22.89
CA TYR A 122 -1.82 -6.24 -23.03
C TYR A 122 -2.67 -6.16 -24.30
N TYR A 123 -2.99 -4.96 -24.78
CA TYR A 123 -3.96 -4.76 -25.87
C TYR A 123 -3.39 -4.02 -27.09
N GLY A 124 -2.10 -3.68 -27.08
CA GLY A 124 -1.40 -2.97 -28.14
C GLY A 124 -1.63 -1.45 -28.14
N ALA A 125 -1.04 -0.75 -29.12
CA ALA A 125 -1.09 0.71 -29.22
C ALA A 125 -2.52 1.31 -29.23
N ASP A 126 -3.49 0.57 -29.78
CA ASP A 126 -4.91 0.96 -29.85
C ASP A 126 -5.73 0.50 -28.63
N TRP A 127 -5.07 0.19 -27.50
CA TRP A 127 -5.67 -0.39 -26.29
C TRP A 127 -6.92 0.35 -25.80
N ARG A 128 -7.01 1.68 -26.00
CA ARG A 128 -8.19 2.45 -25.58
C ARG A 128 -9.48 1.95 -26.23
N THR A 129 -9.38 1.50 -27.48
CA THR A 129 -10.50 0.93 -28.24
C THR A 129 -10.59 -0.60 -28.12
N ALA A 130 -9.44 -1.27 -27.95
CA ALA A 130 -9.36 -2.73 -27.86
C ALA A 130 -9.71 -3.28 -26.47
N LYS A 131 -9.56 -2.48 -25.40
CA LYS A 131 -9.82 -2.95 -24.04
C LYS A 131 -11.27 -3.39 -23.85
N PRO A 132 -11.52 -4.47 -23.09
CA PRO A 132 -12.87 -4.87 -22.72
C PRO A 132 -13.61 -3.78 -21.95
N ARG A 133 -14.95 -3.78 -22.05
CA ARG A 133 -15.81 -2.96 -21.17
C ARG A 133 -15.64 -3.40 -19.71
N PRO A 134 -15.88 -2.50 -18.73
CA PRO A 134 -15.81 -2.90 -17.33
C PRO A 134 -16.82 -4.01 -17.05
N SER A 135 -16.41 -4.98 -16.24
CA SER A 135 -17.28 -6.01 -15.69
C SER A 135 -18.32 -5.41 -14.73
N ALA A 136 -19.26 -6.21 -14.25
CA ALA A 136 -20.31 -5.70 -13.35
C ALA A 136 -19.74 -5.26 -12.00
N ALA A 137 -18.79 -6.00 -11.42
CA ALA A 137 -18.13 -5.61 -10.17
C ALA A 137 -17.25 -4.37 -10.37
N THR A 138 -16.48 -4.30 -11.46
CA THR A 138 -15.65 -3.13 -11.77
C THR A 138 -16.52 -1.88 -11.95
N LEU A 139 -17.63 -1.99 -12.69
CA LEU A 139 -18.57 -0.89 -12.85
C LEU A 139 -19.22 -0.47 -11.53
N ALA A 140 -19.54 -1.43 -10.65
CA ALA A 140 -20.07 -1.11 -9.32
C ALA A 140 -19.05 -0.32 -8.48
N TYR A 141 -17.77 -0.68 -8.56
CA TYR A 141 -16.72 0.05 -7.85
C TYR A 141 -16.53 1.47 -8.43
N VAL A 142 -16.43 1.61 -9.74
CA VAL A 142 -16.38 2.94 -10.40
C VAL A 142 -17.54 3.83 -9.97
N LYS A 143 -18.77 3.29 -9.97
CA LYS A 143 -19.95 4.04 -9.53
C LYS A 143 -19.89 4.47 -8.07
N GLN A 144 -19.33 3.64 -7.19
CA GLN A 144 -19.16 4.02 -5.78
C GLN A 144 -18.19 5.21 -5.65
N ILE A 145 -17.06 5.15 -6.36
CA ILE A 145 -16.08 6.26 -6.38
C ILE A 145 -16.73 7.55 -6.87
N GLU A 146 -17.44 7.48 -8.00
CA GLU A 146 -18.12 8.65 -8.58
C GLU A 146 -19.23 9.18 -7.66
N ALA A 147 -20.02 8.30 -7.03
CA ALA A 147 -21.09 8.69 -6.13
C ALA A 147 -20.56 9.36 -4.85
N VAL A 148 -19.45 8.87 -4.31
CA VAL A 148 -18.78 9.47 -3.15
C VAL A 148 -18.15 10.80 -3.52
N GLY A 149 -17.34 10.84 -4.60
CA GLY A 149 -16.60 12.04 -4.98
C GLY A 149 -17.49 13.21 -5.41
N ALA A 150 -18.63 12.92 -6.05
CA ALA A 150 -19.65 13.93 -6.38
C ALA A 150 -20.69 14.16 -5.25
N GLY A 151 -20.58 13.42 -4.15
CA GLY A 151 -21.52 13.43 -3.04
C GLY A 151 -21.27 14.58 -2.05
N PRO A 152 -22.10 14.68 -0.99
CA PRO A 152 -21.95 15.69 0.05
C PRO A 152 -20.76 15.44 0.99
N GLU A 153 -20.20 14.23 1.00
CA GLU A 153 -19.13 13.79 1.88
C GLU A 153 -17.94 13.22 1.07
N PRO A 154 -17.27 14.05 0.24
CA PRO A 154 -16.18 13.60 -0.60
C PRO A 154 -14.99 13.05 0.20
N GLU A 155 -14.85 13.44 1.48
CA GLU A 155 -13.83 12.94 2.41
C GLU A 155 -13.87 11.40 2.57
N LEU A 156 -14.98 10.75 2.27
CA LEU A 156 -15.04 9.28 2.25
C LEU A 156 -14.09 8.66 1.20
N LEU A 157 -13.64 9.42 0.18
CA LEU A 157 -12.57 9.00 -0.72
C LEU A 157 -11.27 8.65 0.02
N VAL A 158 -11.04 9.16 1.24
CA VAL A 158 -9.91 8.75 2.08
C VAL A 158 -9.88 7.22 2.27
N GLY A 159 -11.04 6.57 2.41
CA GLY A 159 -11.14 5.11 2.51
C GLY A 159 -10.65 4.40 1.24
N HIS A 160 -10.92 4.99 0.07
CA HIS A 160 -10.45 4.48 -1.23
C HIS A 160 -8.94 4.63 -1.39
N LEU A 161 -8.40 5.83 -1.07
CA LEU A 161 -6.96 6.12 -1.13
C LEU A 161 -6.18 5.21 -0.18
N TYR A 162 -6.68 5.03 1.05
CA TYR A 162 -6.11 4.11 2.04
C TYR A 162 -6.08 2.67 1.50
N SER A 163 -7.24 2.13 1.11
CA SER A 163 -7.33 0.72 0.72
C SER A 163 -6.54 0.39 -0.54
N ARG A 164 -6.47 1.33 -1.50
CA ARG A 164 -5.78 1.12 -2.78
C ARG A 164 -4.30 1.46 -2.68
N TYR A 165 -3.93 2.73 -2.48
CA TYR A 165 -2.53 3.13 -2.58
C TYR A 165 -1.64 2.49 -1.52
N LEU A 166 -2.10 2.34 -0.28
CA LEU A 166 -1.28 1.72 0.77
C LEU A 166 -1.22 0.20 0.53
N GLY A 167 -2.33 -0.41 0.12
CA GLY A 167 -2.36 -1.81 -0.30
C GLY A 167 -1.33 -2.10 -1.39
N ASP A 168 -1.26 -1.24 -2.41
CA ASP A 168 -0.29 -1.36 -3.51
C ASP A 168 1.15 -1.11 -3.03
N LEU A 169 1.39 -0.19 -2.10
CA LEU A 169 2.72 0.06 -1.53
C LEU A 169 3.22 -1.11 -0.67
N PHE A 170 2.35 -1.70 0.16
CA PHE A 170 2.70 -2.84 1.00
C PHE A 170 2.89 -4.12 0.17
N GLY A 171 2.02 -4.34 -0.81
CA GLY A 171 1.93 -5.60 -1.54
C GLY A 171 2.55 -5.58 -2.92
N GLY A 172 2.74 -4.43 -3.56
CA GLY A 172 2.95 -4.35 -5.02
C GLY A 172 4.19 -5.07 -5.51
N GLN A 173 5.31 -4.97 -4.79
CA GLN A 173 6.54 -5.70 -5.11
C GLN A 173 6.40 -7.22 -4.89
N MET A 174 5.62 -7.62 -3.89
CA MET A 174 5.30 -9.02 -3.68
C MET A 174 4.38 -9.55 -4.79
N MET A 175 3.35 -8.78 -5.15
CA MET A 175 2.37 -9.11 -6.19
C MET A 175 3.04 -9.22 -7.56
N SER A 176 3.90 -8.27 -7.94
CA SER A 176 4.66 -8.34 -9.20
C SER A 176 5.58 -9.55 -9.24
N GLY A 177 6.31 -9.84 -8.15
CA GLY A 177 7.15 -11.03 -8.05
C GLY A 177 6.37 -12.34 -8.16
N MET A 178 5.15 -12.40 -7.59
CA MET A 178 4.28 -13.57 -7.71
C MET A 178 3.68 -13.73 -9.12
N ALA A 179 3.37 -12.63 -9.80
CA ALA A 179 2.92 -12.63 -11.19
C ALA A 179 4.01 -13.22 -12.10
N VAL A 180 5.25 -12.68 -12.01
CA VAL A 180 6.41 -13.19 -12.78
C VAL A 180 6.66 -14.66 -12.48
N LYS A 181 6.61 -15.07 -11.20
CA LYS A 181 6.82 -16.47 -10.82
C LYS A 181 5.77 -17.42 -11.40
N SER A 182 4.53 -16.97 -11.55
CA SER A 182 3.41 -17.82 -11.95
C SER A 182 3.21 -17.85 -13.47
N LEU A 183 3.49 -16.74 -14.15
CA LEU A 183 3.18 -16.52 -15.56
C LEU A 183 4.43 -16.35 -16.44
N GLY A 184 5.62 -16.20 -15.85
CA GLY A 184 6.89 -16.06 -16.59
C GLY A 184 6.89 -14.84 -17.49
N ASP A 185 7.50 -14.96 -18.67
CA ASP A 185 7.63 -13.90 -19.67
C ASP A 185 6.28 -13.48 -20.32
N SER A 186 5.18 -14.13 -19.95
CA SER A 186 3.84 -13.74 -20.42
C SER A 186 3.24 -12.57 -19.63
N VAL A 187 3.89 -12.12 -18.55
CA VAL A 187 3.58 -10.88 -17.83
C VAL A 187 4.84 -10.09 -17.56
N GLY A 188 4.83 -8.82 -17.93
CA GLY A 188 5.93 -7.92 -17.59
C GLY A 188 7.11 -8.03 -18.56
N ASP A 189 7.48 -6.91 -19.17
CA ASP A 189 8.77 -6.68 -19.79
C ASP A 189 9.18 -5.19 -19.62
N GLU A 190 10.20 -4.73 -20.35
CA GLU A 190 10.60 -3.31 -20.33
C GLU A 190 9.50 -2.38 -20.87
N ALA A 191 8.57 -2.89 -21.68
CA ALA A 191 7.49 -2.11 -22.30
C ALA A 191 6.25 -1.99 -21.41
N GLY A 192 5.98 -2.95 -20.52
CA GLY A 192 4.89 -2.83 -19.54
C GLY A 192 4.42 -4.16 -18.96
N GLY A 193 3.16 -4.23 -18.58
CA GLY A 193 2.50 -5.41 -17.99
C GLY A 193 2.58 -5.46 -16.46
N LEU A 194 3.55 -4.81 -15.83
CA LEU A 194 3.68 -4.72 -14.37
C LEU A 194 3.99 -3.30 -13.86
N SER A 195 3.84 -2.30 -14.72
CA SER A 195 4.11 -0.88 -14.44
C SER A 195 3.24 -0.32 -13.33
N PHE A 196 2.03 -0.85 -13.15
CA PHE A 196 1.16 -0.53 -12.02
C PHE A 196 1.83 -0.75 -10.66
N TYR A 197 2.69 -1.77 -10.54
CA TYR A 197 3.36 -2.11 -9.30
C TYR A 197 4.70 -1.39 -9.10
N ALA A 198 5.11 -0.55 -10.06
CA ALA A 198 6.34 0.22 -10.01
C ALA A 198 6.10 1.59 -9.34
N PHE A 199 6.86 1.87 -8.29
CA PHE A 199 6.80 3.10 -7.50
C PHE A 199 8.14 3.85 -7.56
N ASP A 200 8.63 4.12 -8.77
CA ASP A 200 9.99 4.63 -8.98
C ASP A 200 10.22 6.01 -8.34
N ALA A 201 9.15 6.80 -8.15
CA ALA A 201 9.19 8.08 -7.46
C ALA A 201 9.29 7.96 -5.92
N ILE A 202 9.22 6.74 -5.36
CA ILE A 202 9.23 6.48 -3.91
C ILE A 202 10.44 5.58 -3.58
N PRO A 203 11.65 6.17 -3.39
CA PRO A 203 12.86 5.40 -3.14
C PRO A 203 12.90 4.76 -1.74
N ASN A 204 12.11 5.28 -0.79
CA ASN A 204 12.00 4.73 0.57
C ASN A 204 10.53 4.54 0.94
N THR A 205 9.98 3.38 0.57
CA THR A 205 8.59 2.99 0.84
C THR A 205 8.21 3.11 2.31
N LYS A 206 9.10 2.69 3.23
CA LYS A 206 8.80 2.74 4.67
C LYS A 206 8.64 4.19 5.15
N ALA A 207 9.57 5.07 4.79
CA ALA A 207 9.50 6.48 5.18
C ALA A 207 8.27 7.16 4.58
N PHE A 208 7.95 6.87 3.32
CA PHE A 208 6.77 7.42 2.65
C PHE A 208 5.46 6.96 3.32
N ILE A 209 5.35 5.68 3.68
CA ILE A 209 4.19 5.17 4.42
C ILE A 209 4.05 5.84 5.79
N THR A 210 5.17 6.06 6.50
CA THR A 210 5.15 6.80 7.78
C THR A 210 4.60 8.21 7.58
N GLU A 211 5.13 8.96 6.61
CA GLU A 211 4.66 10.32 6.29
C GLU A 211 3.17 10.33 5.92
N TRP A 212 2.74 9.38 5.08
CA TRP A 212 1.34 9.29 4.67
C TRP A 212 0.40 9.08 5.87
N TYR A 213 0.78 8.22 6.83
CA TYR A 213 0.00 8.03 8.05
C TYR A 213 0.03 9.25 8.99
N GLU A 214 1.15 9.98 9.06
CA GLU A 214 1.23 11.24 9.80
C GLU A 214 0.26 12.28 9.20
N THR A 215 0.22 12.41 7.88
CA THR A 215 -0.73 13.27 7.18
C THR A 215 -2.17 12.83 7.43
N LEU A 216 -2.47 11.53 7.31
CA LEU A 216 -3.80 10.98 7.57
C LEU A 216 -4.29 11.30 8.98
N ASN A 217 -3.44 11.14 9.99
CA ASN A 217 -3.78 11.42 11.39
C ASN A 217 -3.91 12.92 11.69
N GLY A 218 -3.33 13.78 10.85
CA GLY A 218 -3.39 15.23 10.97
C GLY A 218 -4.57 15.88 10.24
N LEU A 219 -5.41 15.11 9.56
CA LEU A 219 -6.60 15.63 8.87
C LEU A 219 -7.60 16.22 9.88
N ASP A 220 -8.19 17.36 9.52
CA ASP A 220 -9.23 18.03 10.32
C ASP A 220 -10.58 17.33 10.10
N LEU A 221 -10.77 16.20 10.80
CA LEU A 221 -11.94 15.34 10.71
C LEU A 221 -12.52 15.08 12.11
N ASP A 222 -13.83 15.25 12.25
CA ASP A 222 -14.54 14.88 13.47
C ASP A 222 -14.71 13.35 13.59
N ASP A 223 -15.13 12.90 14.77
CA ASP A 223 -15.26 11.47 15.09
C ASP A 223 -16.28 10.76 14.17
N ALA A 224 -17.32 11.47 13.71
CA ALA A 224 -18.34 10.89 12.84
C ALA A 224 -17.80 10.71 11.41
N GLN A 225 -17.07 11.71 10.90
CA GLN A 225 -16.40 11.62 9.59
C GLN A 225 -15.38 10.49 9.58
N ARG A 226 -14.58 10.36 10.64
CA ARG A 226 -13.61 9.25 10.76
C ARG A 226 -14.28 7.89 10.77
N ALA A 227 -15.35 7.72 11.53
CA ALA A 227 -16.13 6.48 11.53
C ALA A 227 -16.71 6.17 10.14
N ALA A 228 -17.25 7.17 9.44
CA ALA A 228 -17.79 7.00 8.10
C ALA A 228 -16.71 6.62 7.07
N ILE A 229 -15.50 7.16 7.19
CA ILE A 229 -14.34 6.78 6.37
C ILE A 229 -13.97 5.30 6.60
N VAL A 230 -14.01 4.82 7.84
CA VAL A 230 -13.76 3.40 8.16
C VAL A 230 -14.84 2.49 7.57
N ASP A 231 -16.10 2.91 7.63
CA ASP A 231 -17.21 2.18 7.00
C ASP A 231 -17.07 2.14 5.47
N GLU A 232 -16.67 3.25 4.85
CA GLU A 232 -16.40 3.31 3.41
C GLU A 232 -15.20 2.43 3.03
N ALA A 233 -14.13 2.41 3.82
CA ALA A 233 -13.01 1.48 3.58
C ALA A 233 -13.49 0.01 3.57
N ASN A 234 -14.43 -0.36 4.44
CA ASN A 234 -15.06 -1.69 4.40
C ASN A 234 -15.90 -1.92 3.14
N VAL A 235 -16.57 -0.90 2.59
CA VAL A 235 -17.22 -0.95 1.26
C VAL A 235 -16.18 -1.24 0.19
N VAL A 236 -15.06 -0.52 0.20
CA VAL A 236 -13.96 -0.69 -0.76
C VAL A 236 -13.42 -2.12 -0.74
N PHE A 237 -13.22 -2.72 0.43
CA PHE A 237 -12.81 -4.13 0.52
C PHE A 237 -13.80 -5.09 -0.16
N ARG A 238 -15.11 -4.90 0.04
CA ARG A 238 -16.14 -5.73 -0.60
C ARG A 238 -16.14 -5.58 -2.12
N LEU A 239 -15.96 -4.36 -2.61
CA LEU A 239 -15.90 -4.06 -4.05
C LEU A 239 -14.65 -4.70 -4.70
N ASN A 240 -13.50 -4.65 -4.02
CA ASN A 240 -12.30 -5.35 -4.48
C ASN A 240 -12.48 -6.86 -4.52
N ILE A 241 -13.06 -7.46 -3.46
CA ILE A 241 -13.39 -8.90 -3.43
C ILE A 241 -14.30 -9.27 -4.60
N ALA A 242 -15.32 -8.46 -4.89
CA ALA A 242 -16.24 -8.72 -6.00
C ALA A 242 -15.53 -8.70 -7.37
N ILE A 243 -14.57 -7.79 -7.58
CA ILE A 243 -13.73 -7.81 -8.80
C ILE A 243 -12.97 -9.13 -8.90
N PHE A 244 -12.32 -9.56 -7.81
CA PHE A 244 -11.56 -10.81 -7.79
C PHE A 244 -12.44 -12.05 -8.02
N ASP A 245 -13.70 -12.03 -7.57
CA ASP A 245 -14.66 -13.12 -7.78
C ASP A 245 -15.12 -13.29 -9.24
N GLU A 246 -15.09 -12.21 -10.03
CA GLU A 246 -15.47 -12.23 -11.45
C GLU A 246 -14.35 -12.72 -12.38
N LEU A 247 -13.10 -12.75 -11.91
CA LEU A 247 -11.98 -13.19 -12.74
C LEU A 247 -12.05 -14.69 -13.05
N GLU A 248 -11.79 -15.04 -14.31
CA GLU A 248 -11.69 -16.43 -14.74
C GLU A 248 -10.60 -17.17 -13.94
N GLY A 249 -10.85 -18.45 -13.63
CA GLY A 249 -9.97 -19.23 -12.75
C GLY A 249 -10.18 -18.98 -11.24
N ASN A 250 -11.27 -18.29 -10.87
CA ASN A 250 -11.68 -17.88 -9.51
C ASN A 250 -10.98 -18.67 -8.36
N PRO A 251 -9.90 -18.09 -7.80
CA PRO A 251 -9.19 -18.63 -6.66
C PRO A 251 -10.00 -18.59 -5.37
N LEU A 252 -10.95 -17.65 -5.23
CA LEU A 252 -11.89 -17.59 -4.11
C LEU A 252 -12.82 -18.80 -4.10
N LYS A 253 -13.32 -19.26 -5.25
CA LYS A 253 -14.11 -20.51 -5.36
C LYS A 253 -13.26 -21.74 -5.01
N SER A 254 -12.01 -21.78 -5.47
CA SER A 254 -11.09 -22.88 -5.15
C SER A 254 -10.60 -22.85 -3.69
N PHE A 255 -10.57 -21.67 -3.05
CA PHE A 255 -10.12 -21.48 -1.67
C PHE A 255 -11.26 -21.52 -0.64
N LEU A 256 -12.43 -20.91 -0.91
CA LEU A 256 -13.64 -21.04 -0.08
C LEU A 256 -14.12 -22.49 -0.05
N SER A 257 -14.01 -23.25 -1.14
CA SER A 257 -14.31 -24.69 -1.12
C SER A 257 -13.32 -25.48 -0.25
N VAL A 258 -12.03 -25.13 -0.25
CA VAL A 258 -11.01 -25.75 0.64
C VAL A 258 -11.21 -25.35 2.10
N ALA A 259 -11.46 -24.07 2.39
CA ALA A 259 -11.69 -23.56 3.75
C ALA A 259 -13.00 -24.09 4.36
N LEU A 260 -14.09 -24.18 3.58
CA LEU A 260 -15.36 -24.77 4.02
C LEU A 260 -15.24 -26.29 4.23
N ASN A 261 -14.47 -27.00 3.40
CA ASN A 261 -14.26 -28.44 3.57
C ASN A 261 -13.41 -28.76 4.80
N SER A 262 -12.34 -28.01 5.08
CA SER A 262 -11.54 -28.18 6.31
C SER A 262 -12.30 -27.82 7.59
N LEU A 263 -13.30 -26.95 7.52
CA LEU A 263 -14.19 -26.64 8.65
C LEU A 263 -15.24 -27.74 8.85
N LYS A 264 -15.75 -28.33 7.77
CA LYS A 264 -16.74 -29.41 7.81
C LYS A 264 -16.16 -30.74 8.30
N GLU A 265 -14.93 -31.08 7.92
CA GLU A 265 -14.21 -32.25 8.46
C GLU A 265 -13.92 -32.13 9.96
N LYS A 266 -13.65 -30.92 10.48
CA LYS A 266 -13.45 -30.71 11.92
C LYS A 266 -14.73 -30.73 12.75
N LEU A 267 -15.88 -30.52 12.14
CA LEU A 267 -17.18 -30.43 12.83
C LEU A 267 -18.01 -31.72 12.71
N PHE A 268 -17.76 -32.54 11.69
CA PHE A 268 -18.57 -33.72 11.38
C PHE A 268 -17.75 -34.96 10.98
N GLY A 269 -16.42 -34.90 11.09
CA GLY A 269 -15.48 -36.01 10.89
C GLY A 269 -14.84 -36.46 12.19
#